data_AF-A0A7K6EVT2-F1
#
_entry.id   AF-A0A7K6EVT2-F1
#
_cell.length_a   1.000
_cell.length_b   1.000
_cell.length_c   1.000
_cell.angle_alpha   90.00
_cell.angle_beta   90.00
_cell.angle_gamma   90.00
#
_symmetry.space_group_name_H-M   'P 1'
#
loop_
_entity.id
_entity.type
_entity.pdbx_description
1 polymer ?
#
loop_
_entity_poly.entity_id
_entity_poly.type
_entity_poly.pdbx_seq_one_letter_code
_entity_poly.pdbx_strand_id
1 'polypeptide(L)'
;TLAPAGWCPLSPAGAQTAQLLVDPPWTPAVVWDRVTLTCRGSGTSGDTRWYGNEQPWLVEGADSITVTHAGTYECDRPGTARSPTVSVVDERLVLQVSARPLLEGDTVTLRCRG
;
A
#
# COMPACT_ATOMS: atom_id res chain seq x y z
N THR A 1 -48.36 -8.30 -23.87
CA THR A 1 -47.80 -7.18 -23.09
C THR A 1 -46.30 -7.22 -23.27
N LEU A 2 -45.73 -6.20 -23.93
CA LEU A 2 -44.32 -6.14 -24.34
C LEU A 2 -43.41 -5.96 -23.11
N ALA A 3 -42.41 -6.83 -22.95
CA ALA A 3 -41.32 -6.62 -22.00
C ALA A 3 -40.41 -5.50 -22.53
N PRO A 4 -40.06 -4.48 -21.73
CA PRO A 4 -39.13 -3.45 -22.18
C PRO A 4 -37.70 -3.99 -22.14
N ALA A 5 -36.92 -3.42 -23.05
CA ALA A 5 -35.55 -3.76 -23.36
C ALA A 5 -34.60 -3.73 -22.16
N GLY A 6 -33.69 -4.71 -22.16
CA GLY A 6 -32.26 -4.49 -21.99
C GLY A 6 -31.86 -3.69 -20.75
N TRP A 7 -31.96 -4.30 -19.58
CA TRP A 7 -31.24 -3.82 -18.41
C TRP A 7 -29.95 -4.63 -18.33
N CYS A 8 -28.85 -4.05 -18.78
CA CYS A 8 -27.53 -4.59 -18.44
C CYS A 8 -27.30 -4.21 -16.96
N PRO A 9 -27.24 -5.16 -16.02
CA PRO A 9 -26.90 -4.81 -14.65
C PRO A 9 -25.50 -4.21 -14.70
N LEU A 10 -25.37 -2.95 -14.23
CA LEU A 10 -24.06 -2.38 -13.95
C LEU A 10 -23.37 -3.36 -13.02
N SER A 11 -22.28 -3.97 -13.48
CA SER A 11 -21.38 -4.71 -12.60
C SER A 11 -21.05 -3.79 -11.43
N PRO A 12 -21.04 -4.29 -10.17
CA PRO A 12 -20.53 -3.49 -9.08
C PRO A 12 -19.12 -3.04 -9.52
N ALA A 13 -18.93 -1.73 -9.60
CA ALA A 13 -17.64 -1.16 -9.94
C ALA A 13 -16.60 -1.84 -9.06
N GLY A 14 -15.62 -2.51 -9.67
CA GLY A 14 -14.55 -3.17 -8.91
C GLY A 14 -14.00 -2.16 -7.92
N ALA A 15 -14.03 -2.48 -6.63
CA ALA A 15 -13.57 -1.57 -5.59
C ALA A 15 -12.11 -1.22 -5.88
N GLN A 16 -11.81 0.07 -6.06
CA GLN A 16 -10.45 0.53 -6.31
C GLN A 16 -9.59 0.17 -5.11
N THR A 17 -8.46 -0.50 -5.30
CA THR A 17 -7.57 -0.86 -4.18
C THR A 17 -6.75 0.35 -3.75
N ALA A 18 -6.60 0.55 -2.43
CA ALA A 18 -5.71 1.55 -1.88
C ALA A 18 -4.25 1.27 -2.32
N GLN A 19 -3.53 2.32 -2.70
CA GLN A 19 -2.13 2.26 -3.08
C GLN A 19 -1.26 2.64 -1.89
N LEU A 20 -0.44 1.70 -1.43
CA LEU A 20 0.52 1.93 -0.36
C LEU A 20 1.89 2.25 -0.95
N LEU A 21 2.36 3.47 -0.71
CA LEU A 21 3.66 3.95 -1.16
C LEU A 21 4.66 3.91 -0.01
N VAL A 22 5.90 3.52 -0.32
CA VAL A 22 7.01 3.51 0.64
C VAL A 22 8.06 4.56 0.25
N ASP A 23 8.51 5.32 1.23
CA ASP A 23 9.62 6.26 1.10
C ASP A 23 10.64 6.03 2.23
N PRO A 24 11.92 5.79 1.93
CA PRO A 24 12.52 5.65 0.60
C PRO A 24 11.93 4.48 -0.21
N PRO A 25 11.95 4.51 -1.57
CA PRO A 25 11.24 3.56 -2.44
C PRO A 25 11.96 2.22 -2.60
N TRP A 26 12.36 1.60 -1.49
CA TRP A 26 13.07 0.33 -1.42
C TRP A 26 12.18 -0.78 -0.87
N THR A 27 12.27 -1.98 -1.45
CA THR A 27 11.62 -3.19 -0.93
C THR A 27 12.63 -4.35 -0.78
N PRO A 28 12.61 -5.09 0.35
CA PRO A 28 11.86 -4.76 1.57
C PRO A 28 12.41 -3.46 2.20
N ALA A 29 11.53 -2.72 2.84
CA ALA A 29 11.91 -1.50 3.56
C ALA A 29 12.66 -1.88 4.84
N VAL A 30 13.55 -1.02 5.33
CA VAL A 30 14.37 -1.29 6.52
C VAL A 30 14.12 -0.24 7.59
N VAL A 31 13.93 -0.66 8.83
CA VAL A 31 13.52 0.24 9.92
C VAL A 31 14.50 1.42 10.16
N TRP A 32 15.78 1.22 9.87
CA TRP A 32 16.85 2.20 10.03
C TRP A 32 16.85 3.32 8.98
N ASP A 33 16.12 3.18 7.88
CA ASP A 33 16.09 4.16 6.78
C ASP A 33 15.01 5.24 6.97
N ARG A 34 14.42 5.37 8.18
CA ARG A 34 13.28 6.26 8.47
C ARG A 34 12.19 6.09 7.42
N VAL A 35 11.50 4.96 7.48
CA VAL A 35 10.50 4.59 6.48
C VAL A 35 9.21 5.37 6.71
N THR A 36 8.73 6.05 5.69
CA THR A 36 7.43 6.71 5.64
C THR A 36 6.52 5.93 4.68
N LEU A 37 5.36 5.51 5.19
CA LEU A 37 4.32 4.90 4.39
C LEU A 37 3.25 5.94 4.08
N THR A 38 2.78 5.97 2.83
CA THR A 38 1.70 6.86 2.40
C THR A 38 0.59 6.07 1.73
N CYS A 39 -0.62 6.16 2.26
CA CYS A 39 -1.80 5.52 1.70
C CYS A 39 -2.51 6.47 0.73
N ARG A 40 -2.65 6.08 -0.54
CA ARG A 40 -3.40 6.82 -1.56
C ARG A 40 -4.65 6.04 -1.97
N GLY A 41 -5.74 6.75 -2.22
CA GLY A 41 -7.00 6.17 -2.68
C GLY A 41 -8.07 7.24 -2.80
N SER A 42 -9.24 6.86 -3.31
CA SER A 42 -10.44 7.68 -3.19
C SER A 42 -10.83 7.78 -1.72
N GLY A 43 -11.20 8.98 -1.27
CA GLY A 43 -11.55 9.23 0.12
C GLY A 43 -11.07 10.60 0.59
N THR A 44 -11.61 11.04 1.72
CA THR A 44 -11.21 12.23 2.46
C THR A 44 -9.84 12.03 3.10
N SER A 45 -9.04 13.11 3.16
CA SER A 45 -7.74 13.07 3.84
C SER A 45 -7.95 12.90 5.35
N GLY A 46 -7.14 12.04 5.97
CA GLY A 46 -7.26 11.74 7.40
C GLY A 46 -8.19 10.58 7.76
N ASP A 47 -8.95 10.03 6.80
CA ASP A 47 -9.82 8.87 7.05
C ASP A 47 -9.11 7.54 6.73
N THR A 48 -7.77 7.51 6.79
CA THR A 48 -7.00 6.30 6.47
C THR A 48 -7.04 5.32 7.65
N ARG A 49 -7.38 4.07 7.37
CA ARG A 49 -7.22 2.95 8.30
C ARG A 49 -5.91 2.24 8.02
N TRP A 50 -5.06 2.14 9.04
CA TRP A 50 -3.76 1.49 9.00
C TRP A 50 -3.79 0.18 9.76
N TYR A 51 -3.14 -0.83 9.19
CA TYR A 51 -3.01 -2.16 9.77
C TYR A 51 -1.52 -2.49 9.91
N GLY A 52 -1.17 -3.05 11.07
CA GLY A 52 0.14 -3.60 11.36
C GLY A 52 -0.02 -5.08 11.71
N ASN A 53 0.72 -5.96 11.04
CA ASN A 53 0.64 -7.41 11.23
C ASN A 53 -0.79 -7.95 11.09
N GLU A 54 -1.53 -7.39 10.12
CA GLU A 54 -2.94 -7.67 9.81
C GLU A 54 -3.98 -7.12 10.81
N GLN A 55 -3.57 -6.62 11.98
CA GLN A 55 -4.47 -6.00 12.95
C GLN A 55 -4.60 -4.49 12.76
N PRO A 56 -5.79 -3.90 13.05
CA PRO A 56 -5.95 -2.45 13.06
C PRO A 56 -4.97 -1.82 14.05
N TRP A 57 -4.16 -0.88 13.57
CA TRP A 57 -3.20 -0.17 14.40
C TRP A 57 -3.58 1.30 14.61
N LEU A 58 -4.06 1.96 13.54
CA LEU A 58 -4.54 3.35 13.59
C LEU A 58 -5.79 3.50 12.72
N VAL A 59 -6.86 4.02 13.30
CA VAL A 59 -8.14 4.29 12.63
C VAL A 59 -8.31 5.80 12.52
N GLU A 60 -8.82 6.28 11.39
CA GLU A 60 -8.94 7.73 11.11
C GLU A 60 -7.57 8.44 11.27
N GLY A 61 -6.55 7.81 10.71
CA GLY A 61 -5.17 8.29 10.75
C GLY A 61 -4.82 9.21 9.59
N ALA A 62 -3.73 9.94 9.77
CA ALA A 62 -3.12 10.70 8.68
C ALA A 62 -2.81 9.80 7.47
N ASP A 63 -2.77 10.43 6.30
CA ASP A 63 -2.52 9.77 5.03
C ASP A 63 -1.10 9.21 4.92
N SER A 64 -0.19 9.68 5.78
CA SER A 64 1.20 9.24 5.87
C SER A 64 1.59 8.99 7.32
N ILE A 65 2.39 7.95 7.54
CA ILE A 65 2.91 7.54 8.84
C ILE A 65 4.40 7.21 8.72
N THR A 66 5.16 7.44 9.78
CA THR A 66 6.53 6.92 9.88
C THR A 66 6.50 5.64 10.70
N VAL A 67 7.06 4.56 10.15
CA VAL A 67 7.13 3.26 10.81
C VAL A 67 8.50 3.07 11.46
N THR A 68 8.48 2.59 12.70
CA THR A 68 9.66 2.45 13.56
C THR A 68 9.88 1.01 14.03
N HIS A 69 9.08 0.07 13.53
CA HIS A 69 9.14 -1.34 13.90
C HIS A 69 9.11 -2.20 12.64
N ALA A 70 9.74 -3.37 12.70
CA ALA A 70 9.58 -4.38 11.68
C ALA A 70 8.19 -5.02 11.74
N GLY A 71 7.72 -5.51 10.59
CA GLY A 71 6.41 -6.13 10.44
C GLY A 71 5.82 -5.92 9.06
N THR A 72 4.56 -6.28 8.93
CA THR A 72 3.78 -6.05 7.71
C THR A 72 2.81 -4.89 7.90
N TYR A 73 2.65 -4.10 6.85
CA TYR A 73 1.82 -2.90 6.88
C TYR A 73 0.89 -2.87 5.67
N GLU A 74 -0.37 -2.51 5.95
CA GLU A 74 -1.43 -2.37 4.97
C GLU A 74 -2.28 -1.14 5.33
N CYS A 75 -3.01 -0.61 4.34
CA CYS A 75 -3.96 0.46 4.58
C CYS A 75 -5.23 0.29 3.75
N ASP A 76 -6.32 0.91 4.19
CA ASP A 76 -7.49 1.17 3.37
C ASP A 76 -8.04 2.58 3.62
N ARG A 77 -8.84 3.06 2.67
CA ARG A 77 -9.59 4.32 2.73
C ARG A 77 -11.06 4.08 2.43
N PRO A 78 -11.96 5.01 2.84
CA PRO A 78 -13.38 4.92 2.51
C PRO A 78 -13.63 4.70 1.01
N GLY A 79 -14.28 3.59 0.67
CA GLY A 79 -14.59 3.24 -0.72
C GLY A 79 -13.46 2.57 -1.50
N THR A 80 -12.34 2.23 -0.84
CA THR A 80 -11.25 1.44 -1.43
C THR A 80 -11.09 0.07 -0.77
N ALA A 81 -10.64 -0.92 -1.53
CA ALA A 81 -10.19 -2.19 -0.98
C ALA A 81 -8.83 -2.03 -0.29
N ARG A 82 -8.51 -2.93 0.64
CA ARG A 82 -7.26 -2.93 1.40
C ARG A 82 -6.05 -3.10 0.48
N SER A 83 -5.00 -2.34 0.73
CA SER A 83 -3.78 -2.30 -0.09
C SER A 83 -3.05 -3.64 -0.09
N PRO A 84 -2.19 -3.89 -1.09
CA PRO A 84 -1.15 -4.92 -0.97
C PRO A 84 -0.27 -4.66 0.26
N THR A 85 0.26 -5.74 0.83
CA THR A 85 1.12 -5.72 2.00
C THR A 85 2.51 -5.20 1.67
N VAL A 86 3.04 -4.30 2.52
CA VAL A 86 4.44 -3.87 2.51
C VAL A 86 5.15 -4.42 3.74
N SER A 87 6.34 -5.00 3.54
CA SER A 87 7.18 -5.53 4.62
C SER A 87 8.27 -4.53 5.01
N VAL A 88 8.41 -4.30 6.30
CA VAL A 88 9.52 -3.58 6.91
C VAL A 88 10.33 -4.57 7.75
N VAL A 89 11.64 -4.63 7.51
CA VAL A 89 12.53 -5.59 8.15
C VAL A 89 13.58 -4.91 9.02
N ASP A 90 14.10 -5.68 9.96
CA ASP A 90 15.14 -5.31 10.93
C ASP A 90 16.15 -6.48 10.92
N GLU A 91 16.92 -6.53 9.83
CA GLU A 91 17.91 -7.58 9.58
C GLU A 91 19.28 -6.94 9.36
N ARG A 92 20.35 -7.65 9.74
CA ARG A 92 21.72 -7.12 9.66
C ARG A 92 22.14 -6.74 8.24
N LEU A 93 21.71 -7.51 7.23
CA LEU A 93 22.06 -7.27 5.84
C LEU A 93 20.82 -7.54 4.97
N VAL A 94 20.44 -6.55 4.17
CA VAL A 94 19.24 -6.58 3.34
C VAL A 94 19.61 -6.14 1.93
N LEU A 95 19.32 -7.01 0.96
CA LEU A 95 19.34 -6.63 -0.45
C LEU A 95 17.99 -6.00 -0.80
N GLN A 96 18.03 -4.73 -1.16
CA GLN A 96 16.87 -3.92 -1.53
C GLN A 96 16.80 -3.73 -3.05
N VAL A 97 15.57 -3.65 -3.56
CA VAL A 97 15.24 -3.32 -4.95
C VAL A 97 14.21 -2.19 -5.00
N SER A 98 13.93 -1.64 -6.19
CA SER A 98 12.87 -0.65 -6.38
C SER A 98 11.52 -1.21 -5.90
N ALA A 99 10.83 -0.45 -5.05
CA ALA A 99 9.46 -0.76 -4.62
C ALA A 99 8.41 -0.51 -5.72
N ARG A 100 8.80 0.15 -6.81
CA ARG A 100 7.91 0.38 -7.97
C ARG A 100 7.90 -0.86 -8.86
N PRO A 101 6.75 -1.20 -9.49
CA PRO A 101 6.70 -2.21 -10.52
C PRO A 101 7.71 -1.92 -11.62
N LEU A 102 8.42 -2.95 -12.07
CA LEU A 102 9.40 -2.89 -13.16
C LEU A 102 8.90 -3.74 -14.32
N LEU A 103 9.13 -3.28 -15.55
CA LEU A 103 8.79 -3.95 -16.80
C LEU A 103 10.05 -4.34 -17.58
N GLU A 104 9.87 -5.09 -18.66
CA GLU A 104 10.96 -5.42 -19.56
C GLU A 104 11.58 -4.15 -20.17
N GLY A 105 12.91 -4.07 -20.14
CA GLY A 105 13.67 -2.90 -20.58
C GLY A 105 13.94 -1.86 -19.47
N ASP A 106 13.29 -1.97 -18.30
CA ASP A 106 13.58 -1.09 -17.18
C ASP A 106 14.96 -1.35 -16.57
N THR A 107 15.60 -0.30 -16.08
CA THR A 107 16.85 -0.42 -15.32
C THR A 107 16.55 -0.82 -13.88
N VAL A 108 17.08 -1.97 -13.46
CA VAL A 108 16.98 -2.44 -12.07
C VAL A 108 18.12 -1.87 -11.24
N THR A 109 17.78 -1.13 -10.17
CA THR A 109 18.77 -0.68 -9.18
C THR A 109 18.69 -1.55 -7.93
N LEU A 110 19.83 -2.13 -7.55
CA LEU A 110 19.98 -2.91 -6.32
C LEU A 110 20.75 -2.10 -5.28
N ARG A 111 20.38 -2.22 -4.01
CA ARG A 111 21.06 -1.58 -2.88
C ARG A 111 21.27 -2.59 -1.76
N CYS A 112 22.51 -2.76 -1.33
CA CYS A 112 22.81 -3.55 -0.13
C CYS A 112 22.81 -2.62 1.09
N ARG A 113 22.03 -2.97 2.13
CA ARG A 113 22.01 -2.25 3.41
C ARG A 113 22.39 -3.16 4.56
N GLY A 114 23.36 -2.73 5.36
CA GLY A 114 23.76 -3.35 6.61
C GLY A 114 24.67 -2.44 7.41
#